data_AF-A0A9E0C8B8-F1
#
_entry.id   AF-A0A9E0C8B8-F1
#
_cell.length_a   1.000
_cell.length_b   1.000
_cell.length_c   1.000
_cell.angle_alpha   90.00
_cell.angle_beta   90.00
_cell.angle_gamma   90.00
#
_symmetry.space_group_name_H-M   'P 1'
#
loop_
_entity.id
_entity.type
_entity.pdbx_description
1 polymer ?
#
loop_
_entity_poly.entity_id
_entity_poly.type
_entity_poly.pdbx_seq_one_letter_code
_entity_poly.pdbx_strand_id
1 'polypeptide(L)'
;MKYDLLHIQGKPYVLVPLHEYRELTGDQKTSNLPTEVLDRLTAREESPLKVLRKHRGLTQKELAEQSGISRPYLTEIETGKKDGSIRAMKALADILKVDLSLLV
;
A
#
# COMPACT_ATOMS: atom_id res chain seq x y z
N MET A 1 -26.12 -8.10 -8.87
CA MET A 1 -24.77 -8.57 -9.24
C MET A 1 -24.79 -10.09 -9.20
N LYS A 2 -24.31 -10.76 -10.26
CA LYS A 2 -24.39 -12.21 -10.43
C LYS A 2 -22.98 -12.76 -10.20
N TYR A 3 -22.67 -13.13 -8.96
CA TYR A 3 -21.39 -13.73 -8.64
C TYR A 3 -21.42 -15.22 -8.94
N ASP A 4 -20.32 -15.75 -9.46
CA ASP A 4 -20.17 -17.19 -9.66
C ASP A 4 -19.81 -17.87 -8.32
N LEU A 5 -20.55 -18.93 -8.01
CA LEU A 5 -20.37 -19.76 -6.81
C LEU A 5 -19.40 -20.90 -7.11
N LEU A 6 -18.26 -20.91 -6.42
CA LEU A 6 -17.29 -21.98 -6.44
C LEU A 6 -17.49 -22.90 -5.25
N HIS A 7 -17.25 -24.20 -5.42
CA HIS A 7 -17.23 -25.15 -4.31
C HIS A 7 -15.83 -25.71 -4.14
N ILE A 8 -15.20 -25.42 -3.00
CA ILE A 8 -13.85 -25.89 -2.66
C ILE A 8 -13.96 -26.72 -1.39
N GLN A 9 -13.60 -28.01 -1.46
CA GLN A 9 -13.72 -28.97 -0.36
C GLN A 9 -15.14 -29.03 0.26
N GLY A 10 -16.17 -28.94 -0.58
CA GLY A 10 -17.58 -28.97 -0.15
C GLY A 10 -18.09 -27.69 0.51
N LYS A 11 -17.25 -26.66 0.64
CA LYS A 11 -17.65 -25.35 1.14
C LYS A 11 -17.93 -24.39 -0.03
N PRO A 12 -19.04 -23.64 -0.03
CA PRO A 12 -19.33 -22.65 -1.05
C PRO A 12 -18.49 -21.38 -0.84
N TYR A 13 -17.91 -20.88 -1.92
CA TYR A 13 -17.13 -19.64 -2.02
C TYR A 13 -17.70 -18.79 -3.16
N VAL A 14 -17.52 -17.48 -3.08
CA VAL A 14 -17.94 -16.53 -4.11
C VAL A 14 -16.69 -15.91 -4.73
N LEU A 15 -16.59 -15.93 -6.07
CA LEU A 15 -15.57 -15.16 -6.78
C LEU A 15 -16.04 -13.71 -6.89
N VAL A 16 -15.30 -12.81 -6.26
CA VAL A 16 -15.58 -11.38 -6.25
C VAL A 16 -14.36 -10.66 -6.83
N PRO A 17 -14.52 -9.74 -7.79
CA PRO A 17 -13.43 -8.87 -8.20
C PRO A 17 -12.77 -8.20 -6.99
N LEU A 18 -11.44 -8.13 -6.98
CA LEU A 18 -10.67 -7.69 -5.79
C LEU A 18 -11.12 -6.31 -5.27
N HIS A 19 -11.51 -5.38 -6.15
CA HIS A 19 -12.01 -4.06 -5.75
C HIS A 19 -13.35 -4.15 -5.00
N GLU A 20 -14.30 -4.96 -5.47
CA GLU A 20 -15.59 -5.18 -4.78
C GLU A 20 -15.40 -5.87 -3.42
N TYR A 21 -14.48 -6.84 -3.32
CA TYR A 21 -14.18 -7.49 -2.03
C TYR A 21 -13.65 -6.49 -0.98
N ARG A 22 -12.84 -5.53 -1.41
CA ARG A 22 -12.28 -4.49 -0.53
C ARG A 22 -13.34 -3.52 -0.03
N GLU A 23 -14.33 -3.21 -0.87
CA GLU A 23 -15.50 -2.40 -0.46
C GLU A 23 -16.36 -3.15 0.56
N LEU A 24 -16.61 -4.44 0.34
CA LEU A 24 -17.46 -5.28 1.20
C LEU A 24 -16.85 -5.58 2.57
N THR A 25 -15.53 -5.71 2.65
CA THR A 25 -14.83 -6.07 3.92
C THR A 25 -14.58 -4.89 4.84
N GLY A 26 -14.96 -3.68 4.44
CA GLY A 26 -14.88 -2.50 5.32
C GLY A 26 -13.45 -2.18 5.77
N ASP A 27 -12.44 -2.52 4.96
CA ASP A 27 -11.06 -2.08 5.19
C ASP A 27 -10.93 -0.60 4.78
N GLN A 28 -11.64 0.26 5.52
CA GLN A 28 -11.95 1.66 5.22
C GLN A 28 -10.72 2.57 5.08
N LYS A 29 -9.52 2.06 5.33
CA LYS A 29 -8.30 2.86 5.26
C LYS A 29 -7.50 2.66 3.98
N THR A 30 -7.68 1.54 3.28
CA THR A 30 -7.25 1.44 1.87
C THR A 30 -8.26 2.04 0.90
N SER A 31 -9.51 2.25 1.34
CA SER A 31 -10.64 2.61 0.48
C SER A 31 -10.59 4.01 -0.14
N ASN A 32 -9.55 4.81 0.12
CA ASN A 32 -9.39 6.16 -0.43
C ASN A 32 -8.25 6.30 -1.45
N LEU A 33 -7.63 5.19 -1.85
CA LEU A 33 -6.63 5.18 -2.92
C LEU A 33 -7.31 4.86 -4.27
N PRO A 34 -6.98 5.60 -5.35
CA PRO A 34 -7.48 5.27 -6.69
C PRO A 34 -7.09 3.85 -7.12
N THR A 35 -7.95 3.20 -7.90
CA THR A 35 -7.74 1.83 -8.40
C THR A 35 -6.37 1.66 -9.07
N GLU A 36 -5.94 2.63 -9.86
CA GLU A 36 -4.63 2.62 -10.52
C GLU A 36 -3.44 2.51 -9.54
N VAL A 37 -3.56 3.12 -8.35
CA VAL A 37 -2.53 3.02 -7.30
C VAL A 37 -2.57 1.63 -6.67
N LEU A 38 -3.77 1.09 -6.43
CA LEU A 38 -3.96 -0.25 -5.88
C LEU A 38 -3.41 -1.33 -6.80
N ASP A 39 -3.61 -1.18 -8.11
CA ASP A 39 -3.10 -2.11 -9.12
C ASP A 39 -1.56 -2.12 -9.10
N ARG A 40 -0.93 -0.93 -9.04
CA ARG A 40 0.53 -0.82 -8.92
C ARG A 40 1.09 -1.43 -7.63
N LEU A 41 0.38 -1.26 -6.51
CA LEU A 41 0.75 -1.89 -5.23
C LEU A 41 0.62 -3.42 -5.29
N THR A 42 -0.39 -3.92 -6.00
CA THR A 42 -0.67 -5.36 -6.10
C THR A 42 0.27 -6.05 -7.09
N ALA A 43 0.68 -5.35 -8.16
CA ALA A 43 1.63 -5.86 -9.15
C ALA A 43 3.04 -6.12 -8.59
N ARG A 44 3.39 -5.46 -7.45
CA ARG A 44 4.70 -5.58 -6.77
C ARG A 44 5.92 -5.26 -7.63
N GLU A 45 5.76 -4.46 -8.69
CA GLU A 45 6.84 -4.04 -9.59
C GLU A 45 7.70 -2.91 -8.99
N GLU A 46 7.11 -2.07 -8.13
CA GLU A 46 7.79 -0.99 -7.42
C GLU A 46 7.53 -1.11 -5.91
N SER A 47 8.45 -0.58 -5.09
CA SER A 47 8.25 -0.48 -3.64
C SER A 47 6.94 0.25 -3.32
N PRO A 48 6.09 -0.27 -2.41
CA PRO A 48 4.86 0.39 -1.99
C PRO A 48 5.07 1.85 -1.56
N LEU A 49 6.19 2.10 -0.88
CA LEU A 49 6.58 3.43 -0.42
C LEU A 49 6.77 4.40 -1.58
N LYS A 50 7.43 3.95 -2.66
CA LYS A 50 7.68 4.75 -3.85
C LYS A 50 6.39 5.04 -4.62
N VAL A 51 5.51 4.04 -4.73
CA VAL A 51 4.19 4.18 -5.38
C VAL A 51 3.36 5.23 -4.65
N LEU A 52 3.23 5.10 -3.33
CA LEU A 52 2.46 6.01 -2.50
C LEU A 52 3.07 7.42 -2.48
N ARG A 53 4.39 7.55 -2.37
CA ARG A 53 5.07 8.85 -2.43
C ARG A 53 4.76 9.58 -3.73
N LYS A 54 4.90 8.90 -4.88
CA LYS A 54 4.57 9.47 -6.20
C LYS A 54 3.11 9.87 -6.28
N HIS A 55 2.20 9.04 -5.76
CA HIS A 55 0.77 9.34 -5.72
C HIS A 55 0.46 10.59 -4.88
N ARG A 56 1.19 10.83 -3.79
CA ARG A 56 1.09 12.05 -2.97
C ARG A 56 1.81 13.27 -3.57
N GLY A 57 2.46 13.14 -4.73
CA GLY A 57 3.18 14.22 -5.39
C GLY A 57 4.48 14.64 -4.69
N LEU A 58 5.00 13.81 -3.77
CA LEU A 58 6.17 14.14 -2.97
C LEU A 58 7.47 13.68 -3.65
N THR A 59 8.51 14.50 -3.56
CA THR A 59 9.88 14.09 -3.86
C THR A 59 10.47 13.26 -2.70
N GLN A 60 11.54 12.50 -2.96
CA GLN A 60 12.27 11.81 -1.88
C GLN A 60 12.80 12.79 -0.83
N LYS A 61 13.20 14.00 -1.24
CA LYS A 61 13.69 15.01 -0.30
C LYS A 61 12.57 15.47 0.65
N GLU A 62 11.41 15.82 0.11
CA GLU A 62 10.27 16.30 0.91
C GLU A 62 9.75 15.22 1.86
N LEU A 63 9.59 13.98 1.39
CA LEU A 63 9.13 12.89 2.25
C LEU A 63 10.13 12.60 3.38
N ALA A 64 11.43 12.59 3.06
CA ALA A 64 12.47 12.37 4.07
C ALA A 64 12.48 13.48 5.13
N GLU A 65 12.39 14.74 4.70
CA GLU A 65 12.33 15.91 5.57
C GLU A 65 11.09 15.87 6.49
N GLN A 66 9.90 15.63 5.93
CA GLN A 66 8.66 15.54 6.71
C GLN A 66 8.65 14.33 7.68
N SER A 67 9.31 13.24 7.32
CA SER A 67 9.39 12.03 8.16
C SER A 67 10.54 12.06 9.16
N GLY A 68 11.36 13.12 9.17
CA GLY A 68 12.51 13.25 10.06
C GLY A 68 13.63 12.23 9.80
N ILE A 69 13.77 11.77 8.55
CA ILE A 69 14.82 10.82 8.14
C ILE A 69 15.72 11.42 7.05
N SER A 70 16.88 10.81 6.80
CA SER A 70 17.76 11.26 5.73
C SER A 70 17.26 10.79 4.36
N ARG A 71 17.43 11.62 3.32
CA ARG A 71 17.11 11.25 1.93
C ARG A 71 17.81 9.95 1.49
N PRO A 72 19.12 9.74 1.75
CA PRO A 72 19.77 8.48 1.41
C PRO A 72 19.12 7.27 2.10
N TYR A 73 18.73 7.41 3.37
CA TYR A 73 18.06 6.32 4.08
C TYR A 73 16.69 6.00 3.48
N LEU A 74 15.90 7.02 3.11
CA LEU A 74 14.66 6.81 2.36
C LEU A 74 14.91 6.08 1.02
N THR A 75 15.96 6.46 0.28
CA THR A 75 16.31 5.78 -0.97
C THR A 75 16.64 4.30 -0.74
N GLU A 76 17.39 3.97 0.31
CA GLU A 76 17.69 2.58 0.66
C GLU A 76 16.43 1.77 1.00
N ILE A 77 15.40 2.41 1.57
CA ILE A 77 14.10 1.79 1.81
C ILE A 77 13.32 1.59 0.51
N GLU A 78 13.25 2.60 -0.35
CA GLU A 78 12.53 2.50 -1.63
C GLU A 78 13.14 1.50 -2.62
N THR A 79 14.43 1.21 -2.52
CA THR A 79 15.12 0.21 -3.34
C THR A 79 15.17 -1.17 -2.71
N GLY A 80 14.63 -1.35 -1.50
CA GLY A 80 14.67 -2.62 -0.78
C GLY A 80 16.05 -3.01 -0.24
N LYS A 81 17.01 -2.08 -0.20
CA LYS A 81 18.33 -2.30 0.42
C LYS A 81 18.23 -2.37 1.94
N LYS A 82 17.22 -1.70 2.52
CA LYS A 82 16.89 -1.75 3.95
C LYS A 82 15.37 -1.78 4.13
N ASP A 83 14.90 -2.56 5.09
CA ASP A 83 13.46 -2.59 5.42
C ASP A 83 13.00 -1.32 6.17
N GLY A 84 13.94 -0.57 6.74
CA GLY A 84 13.64 0.58 7.59
C GLY A 84 13.35 0.18 9.03
N SER A 85 13.59 1.07 9.98
CA SER A 85 13.19 0.85 11.37
C SER A 85 11.67 1.02 11.52
N ILE A 86 11.05 0.32 12.47
CA ILE A 86 9.61 0.49 12.78
C ILE A 86 9.27 1.97 13.02
N ARG A 87 10.17 2.72 13.67
CA ARG A 87 10.00 4.16 13.89
C ARG A 87 9.96 4.95 12.58
N ALA A 88 10.88 4.66 11.65
CA ALA A 88 10.90 5.31 10.34
C ALA A 88 9.67 4.94 9.51
N MET A 89 9.28 3.66 9.50
CA MET A 89 8.12 3.20 8.74
C MET A 89 6.81 3.79 9.27
N LYS A 90 6.66 3.96 10.59
CA LYS A 90 5.52 4.68 11.18
C LYS A 90 5.49 6.15 10.73
N ALA A 91 6.62 6.87 10.82
CA ALA A 91 6.68 8.26 10.39
C ALA A 91 6.33 8.42 8.88
N LEU A 92 6.82 7.51 8.04
CA LEU A 92 6.49 7.49 6.61
C LEU A 92 5.00 7.22 6.36
N ALA A 93 4.41 6.27 7.08
CA ALA A 93 2.99 5.94 6.99
C ALA A 93 2.10 7.13 7.38
N ASP A 94 2.47 7.85 8.45
CA ASP A 94 1.76 9.04 8.92
C ASP A 94 1.73 10.15 7.86
N ILE A 95 2.88 10.46 7.24
CA ILE A 95 2.97 11.48 6.18
C ILE A 95 2.20 11.04 4.92
N LEU A 96 2.27 9.76 4.56
CA LEU A 96 1.57 9.21 3.40
C LEU A 96 0.07 8.99 3.64
N LYS A 97 -0.39 9.12 4.90
CA LYS A 97 -1.77 8.90 5.35
C LYS A 97 -2.28 7.50 4.97
N VAL A 98 -1.48 6.49 5.32
CA VAL A 98 -1.77 5.07 5.10
C VAL A 98 -1.46 4.28 6.36
N ASP A 99 -2.03 3.09 6.53
CA ASP A 99 -1.59 2.19 7.60
C ASP A 99 -0.20 1.63 7.30
N LEU A 100 0.53 1.34 8.38
CA LEU A 100 1.85 0.71 8.30
C LEU A 100 1.81 -0.62 7.52
N SER A 101 0.71 -1.38 7.61
CA SER A 101 0.52 -2.66 6.90
C SER A 101 0.57 -2.54 5.38
N LEU A 102 0.44 -1.34 4.81
CA LEU A 102 0.60 -1.11 3.38
C LEU A 102 2.06 -0.92 2.95
N LEU A 103 2.96 -0.71 3.92
CA LEU A 103 4.38 -0.49 3.67
C LEU A 103 5.27 -1.69 4.02
N VAL A 104 4.74 -2.69 4.73
CA VAL A 104 5.47 -3.90 5.21
C VAL A 104 4.93 -5.19 4.60
#